data_AF-A0A9D2GH34-F1
#
_entry.id   AF-A0A9D2GH34-F1
#
_cell.length_a   1.000
_cell.length_b   1.000
_cell.length_c   1.000
_cell.angle_alpha   90.00
_cell.angle_beta   90.00
_cell.angle_gamma   90.00
#
_symmetry.space_group_name_H-M   'P 1'
#
loop_
_entity.id
_entity.type
_entity.pdbx_description
1 polymer ?
#
loop_
_entity_poly.entity_id
_entity_poly.type
_entity_poly.pdbx_seq_one_letter_code
_entity_poly.pdbx_strand_id
1 'polypeptide(L)'
;MPYPTITWDVLDRWIENGTDMVLVDLRTGPEYEAAHLRGAVSLPYGELGARYRELPAEKLLVFYCSRGAQSMRACGHLSRMGCRAVNLAGGLHYYRGKFLEAGGESHGNVDRNGRQDLQW
;
A
#
# COMPACT_ATOMS: atom_id res chain seq x y z
N MET A 1 8.24 -9.57 15.77
CA MET A 1 7.17 -8.74 15.19
C MET A 1 6.23 -9.67 14.43
N PRO A 2 4.90 -9.56 14.54
CA PRO A 2 3.96 -10.53 13.93
C PRO A 2 3.83 -10.40 12.40
N TYR A 3 4.60 -9.51 11.78
CA TYR A 3 4.64 -9.28 10.35
C TYR A 3 6.09 -9.04 9.89
N PRO A 4 6.44 -9.40 8.64
CA PRO A 4 7.72 -9.05 8.06
C PRO A 4 7.78 -7.57 7.69
N THR A 5 8.99 -7.01 7.73
CA THR A 5 9.31 -5.70 7.16
C THR A 5 10.34 -5.91 6.05
N ILE A 6 10.06 -5.38 4.86
CA ILE A 6 10.94 -5.50 3.68
C ILE A 6 11.51 -4.14 3.29
N THR A 7 12.67 -4.16 2.64
CA THR A 7 13.28 -2.98 2.03
C THR A 7 12.73 -2.74 0.62
N TRP A 8 13.00 -1.56 0.07
CA TRP A 8 12.54 -1.19 -1.27
C TRP A 8 13.09 -2.11 -2.37
N ASP A 9 14.32 -2.63 -2.22
CA ASP A 9 14.93 -3.53 -3.21
C ASP A 9 14.26 -4.92 -3.24
N VAL A 10 13.76 -5.39 -2.09
CA VAL A 10 12.94 -6.60 -2.02
C VAL A 10 11.57 -6.37 -2.64
N LEU A 11 10.95 -5.21 -2.38
CA LEU A 11 9.69 -4.84 -3.01
C LEU A 11 9.82 -4.81 -4.54
N ASP A 12 10.85 -4.16 -5.08
CA ASP A 12 11.09 -4.10 -6.52
C ASP A 12 11.19 -5.51 -7.13
N ARG A 13 11.94 -6.42 -6.51
CA ARG A 13 12.03 -7.82 -6.95
C ARG A 13 10.68 -8.54 -6.91
N TRP A 14 9.86 -8.28 -5.89
CA TRP A 14 8.53 -8.88 -5.79
C TRP A 14 7.62 -8.41 -6.91
N ILE A 15 7.66 -7.11 -7.24
CA ILE A 15 6.92 -6.54 -8.38
C ILE A 15 7.40 -7.16 -9.69
N GLU A 16 8.71 -7.21 -9.92
CA GLU A 16 9.30 -7.78 -11.15
C GLU A 16 8.98 -9.26 -11.35
N ASN A 17 8.93 -10.03 -10.27
CA ASN A 17 8.61 -11.45 -10.32
C ASN A 17 7.09 -11.74 -10.40
N GLY A 18 6.23 -10.71 -10.43
CA GLY A 18 4.79 -10.88 -10.46
C GLY A 18 4.24 -11.55 -9.19
N THR A 19 4.79 -11.21 -8.02
CA THR A 19 4.29 -11.71 -6.74
C THR A 19 2.83 -11.30 -6.56
N ASP A 20 1.98 -12.25 -6.18
CA ASP A 20 0.56 -11.97 -5.91
C ASP A 20 0.39 -11.15 -4.62
N MET A 21 0.32 -9.84 -4.79
CA MET A 21 0.27 -8.87 -3.70
C MET A 21 -0.54 -7.63 -4.07
N VAL A 22 -0.97 -6.90 -3.05
CA VAL A 22 -1.56 -5.57 -3.16
C VAL A 22 -0.68 -4.60 -2.40
N LEU A 23 -0.26 -3.54 -3.07
CA LEU A 23 0.50 -2.45 -2.47
C LEU A 23 -0.51 -1.39 -1.99
N VAL A 24 -0.47 -1.03 -0.71
CA VAL A 24 -1.45 -0.14 -0.09
C VAL A 24 -0.76 1.10 0.46
N ASP A 25 -1.12 2.26 -0.10
CA ASP A 25 -0.66 3.56 0.37
C ASP A 25 -1.59 4.11 1.45
N LEU A 26 -1.04 4.30 2.65
CA LEU A 26 -1.78 4.81 3.80
C LEU A 26 -1.69 6.33 3.98
N ARG A 27 -1.05 7.04 3.04
CA ARG A 27 -0.98 8.51 3.04
C ARG A 27 -2.31 9.13 2.65
N THR A 28 -2.39 10.46 2.74
CA THR A 28 -3.57 11.19 2.29
C THR A 28 -3.76 11.07 0.78
N GLY A 29 -4.99 11.23 0.29
CA GLY A 29 -5.29 11.27 -1.15
C GLY A 29 -4.39 12.24 -1.92
N PRO A 30 -4.22 13.51 -1.48
CA PRO A 30 -3.30 14.44 -2.13
C PRO A 30 -1.84 13.99 -2.16
N GLU A 31 -1.34 13.31 -1.12
CA GLU A 31 0.02 12.75 -1.11
C GLU A 31 0.18 11.60 -2.11
N TYR A 32 -0.85 10.75 -2.24
CA TYR A 32 -0.90 9.67 -3.23
C TYR A 32 -0.92 10.24 -4.65
N GLU A 33 -1.83 11.18 -4.92
CA GLU A 33 -1.96 11.83 -6.23
C GLU A 33 -0.70 12.59 -6.61
N ALA A 34 0.03 13.19 -5.67
CA ALA A 34 1.29 13.88 -5.96
C ALA A 34 2.39 12.94 -6.44
N ALA A 35 2.52 11.77 -5.80
CA ALA A 35 3.37 10.67 -6.25
C ALA A 35 3.09 9.42 -5.40
N HIS A 36 3.07 8.23 -5.99
CA HIS A 36 2.87 6.97 -5.29
C HIS A 36 3.68 5.84 -5.95
N LEU A 37 3.71 4.66 -5.34
CA LEU A 37 4.28 3.48 -5.98
C LEU A 37 3.30 2.91 -7.03
N ARG A 38 3.78 2.61 -8.24
CA ARG A 38 3.01 2.06 -9.35
C ARG A 38 2.14 0.89 -8.90
N GLY A 39 0.86 0.95 -9.23
CA GLY A 39 -0.12 -0.09 -8.90
C GLY A 39 -0.49 -0.15 -7.41
N ALA A 40 -0.07 0.83 -6.60
CA ALA A 40 -0.58 0.96 -5.25
C ALA A 40 -2.05 1.38 -5.26
N VAL A 41 -2.83 0.88 -4.30
CA VAL A 41 -4.18 1.37 -4.00
C VAL A 41 -4.11 2.42 -2.90
N SER A 42 -4.90 3.48 -3.04
CA SER A 42 -4.99 4.53 -2.02
C SER A 42 -6.01 4.13 -0.95
N LEU A 43 -5.52 3.95 0.29
CA LEU A 43 -6.38 3.68 1.44
C LEU A 43 -5.84 4.44 2.67
N PRO A 44 -6.16 5.73 2.82
CA PRO A 44 -5.62 6.57 3.88
C PRO A 44 -5.78 5.93 5.26
N TYR A 45 -4.77 6.08 6.13
CA TYR A 45 -4.72 5.40 7.43
C TYR A 45 -5.98 5.62 8.29
N GLY A 46 -6.56 6.83 8.24
CA GLY A 46 -7.80 7.15 8.97
C GLY A 46 -9.03 6.38 8.51
N GLU A 47 -9.03 5.90 7.26
CA GLU A 47 -10.13 5.11 6.67
C GLU A 47 -9.92 3.60 6.81
N LEU A 48 -8.67 3.17 7.02
CA LEU A 48 -8.28 1.76 7.07
C LEU A 48 -9.16 0.93 8.01
N GLY A 49 -9.47 1.44 9.20
CA GLY A 49 -10.28 0.69 10.18
C GLY A 49 -11.68 0.32 9.69
N ALA A 50 -12.31 1.19 8.89
CA ALA A 50 -13.63 0.95 8.32
C ALA A 50 -13.57 0.12 7.03
N ARG A 51 -12.49 0.27 6.26
CA ARG A 51 -12.41 -0.17 4.87
C ARG A 51 -11.43 -1.32 4.60
N TYR A 52 -10.65 -1.79 5.58
CA TYR A 52 -9.66 -2.85 5.34
C TYR A 52 -10.27 -4.15 4.78
N ARG A 53 -11.57 -4.39 4.99
CA ARG A 53 -12.30 -5.54 4.43
C ARG A 53 -12.54 -5.45 2.92
N GLU A 54 -12.33 -4.28 2.32
CA GLU A 54 -12.34 -4.11 0.87
C GLU A 54 -11.06 -4.71 0.24
N LEU A 55 -9.99 -4.90 1.03
CA LEU A 55 -8.75 -5.52 0.57
C LEU A 55 -8.92 -7.06 0.44
N PRO A 56 -8.28 -7.69 -0.55
CA PRO A 56 -8.42 -9.11 -0.80
C PRO A 56 -7.69 -9.89 0.30
N ALA A 57 -8.40 -10.75 1.01
CA ALA A 57 -7.90 -11.44 2.20
C ALA A 57 -6.86 -12.53 1.87
N GLU A 58 -6.88 -13.06 0.66
CA GLU A 58 -6.01 -14.11 0.15
C GLU A 58 -4.65 -13.60 -0.31
N LYS A 59 -4.57 -12.34 -0.74
CA LYS A 59 -3.34 -11.73 -1.27
C LYS A 59 -2.42 -11.24 -0.15
N LEU A 60 -1.16 -11.03 -0.48
CA LEU A 60 -0.20 -10.38 0.40
C LEU A 60 -0.42 -8.87 0.39
N LEU A 61 -0.65 -8.26 1.56
CA LEU A 61 -0.89 -6.82 1.68
C LEU A 61 0.41 -6.10 2.09
N VAL A 62 1.01 -5.35 1.18
CA VAL A 62 2.22 -4.55 1.43
C VAL A 62 1.81 -3.12 1.75
N PHE A 63 1.97 -2.69 3.00
CA PHE A 63 1.61 -1.35 3.44
C PHE A 63 2.81 -0.42 3.47
N TYR A 64 2.60 0.81 3.02
CA TYR A 64 3.54 1.91 3.23
C TYR A 64 2.80 3.20 3.60
N CYS A 65 3.54 4.13 4.18
CA CYS A 65 3.10 5.52 4.34
C CYS A 65 4.29 6.45 4.05
N SER A 66 4.26 7.71 4.47
CA SER A 66 5.35 8.65 4.18
C SER A 66 6.68 8.22 4.81
N ARG A 67 6.69 7.74 6.06
CA ARG A 67 7.92 7.43 6.84
C ARG A 67 7.91 6.08 7.58
N GLY A 68 6.91 5.24 7.34
CA GLY A 68 6.80 3.89 7.91
C GLY A 68 6.04 3.77 9.25
N ALA A 69 5.79 4.86 9.98
CA ALA A 69 5.15 4.78 11.30
C ALA A 69 3.70 4.26 11.25
N GLN A 70 2.91 4.76 10.30
CA GLN A 70 1.50 4.35 10.13
C GLN A 70 1.38 2.93 9.56
N SER A 71 2.23 2.55 8.60
CA SER A 71 2.26 1.20 8.05
C SER A 71 2.66 0.14 9.08
N MET A 72 3.63 0.43 9.96
CA MET A 72 3.95 -0.47 11.08
C MET A 72 2.76 -0.69 12.02
N ARG A 73 1.97 0.35 12.30
CA ARG A 73 0.75 0.24 13.11
C ARG A 73 -0.33 -0.57 12.40
N ALA A 74 -0.55 -0.30 11.11
CA ALA A 74 -1.49 -1.01 10.25
C ALA A 74 -1.17 -2.51 10.19
N CYS A 75 0.07 -2.89 9.86
CA CYS A 75 0.49 -4.29 9.83
C CYS A 75 0.31 -4.97 11.20
N GLY A 76 0.66 -4.28 12.29
CA GLY A 76 0.49 -4.83 13.63
C GLY A 76 -0.97 -5.11 13.97
N HIS A 77 -1.89 -4.24 13.57
CA HIS A 77 -3.32 -4.44 13.79
C HIS A 77 -3.87 -5.54 12.90
N LEU A 78 -3.64 -5.45 11.58
CA LEU A 78 -4.24 -6.35 10.60
C LEU A 78 -3.67 -7.77 10.66
N SER A 79 -2.39 -7.96 10.98
CA SER A 79 -1.84 -9.32 11.19
C SER A 79 -2.50 -10.05 12.35
N ARG A 80 -2.91 -9.33 13.41
CA ARG A 80 -3.68 -9.93 14.53
C ARG A 80 -5.10 -10.31 14.13
N MET A 81 -5.60 -9.72 13.05
CA MET A 81 -6.91 -10.01 12.47
C MET A 81 -6.83 -11.09 11.37
N GLY A 82 -5.66 -11.70 11.16
CA GLY A 82 -5.45 -12.77 10.19
C GLY A 82 -5.00 -12.31 8.80
N CYS A 83 -4.81 -11.02 8.56
CA CYS A 83 -4.33 -10.53 7.27
C CYS A 83 -2.84 -10.84 7.07
N ARG A 84 -2.47 -11.22 5.84
CA ARG A 84 -1.07 -11.38 5.42
C ARG A 84 -0.44 -10.01 5.16
N ALA A 85 -0.11 -9.28 6.22
CA ALA A 85 0.43 -7.92 6.12
C ALA A 85 1.97 -7.89 6.11
N VAL A 86 2.54 -7.01 5.29
CA VAL A 86 3.98 -6.72 5.18
C VAL A 86 4.18 -5.22 5.26
N ASN A 87 5.18 -4.77 6.02
CA ASN A 87 5.52 -3.35 6.11
C ASN A 87 6.68 -3.01 5.15
N LEU A 88 6.56 -1.92 4.40
CA LEU A 88 7.68 -1.35 3.65
C LEU A 88 8.54 -0.46 4.56
N ALA A 89 9.80 -0.83 4.76
CA ALA A 89 10.74 -0.14 5.62
C ALA A 89 10.93 1.33 5.19
N GLY A 90 10.76 2.26 6.14
CA GLY A 90 10.98 3.69 5.92
C GLY A 90 9.93 4.40 5.07
N GLY A 91 8.90 3.69 4.59
CA GLY A 91 7.85 4.26 3.75
C GLY A 91 8.36 4.83 2.42
N LEU A 92 7.55 5.67 1.78
CA LEU A 92 7.91 6.25 0.48
C LEU A 92 9.16 7.12 0.54
N HIS A 93 9.40 7.81 1.67
CA HIS A 93 10.60 8.65 1.84
C HIS A 93 11.92 7.87 1.71
N TYR A 94 11.92 6.58 2.07
CA TYR A 94 13.10 5.72 1.98
C TYR A 94 13.16 4.90 0.67
N TYR A 95 12.12 4.98 -0.15
CA TYR A 95 12.06 4.27 -1.43
C TYR A 95 13.08 4.86 -2.42
N ARG A 96 13.89 3.99 -3.03
CA ARG A 96 14.91 4.36 -4.05
C ARG A 96 14.81 3.49 -5.31
N GLY A 97 13.73 2.73 -5.42
CA GLY A 97 13.47 1.86 -6.56
C GLY A 97 12.85 2.60 -7.75
N LYS A 98 12.49 1.83 -8.77
CA LYS A 98 12.04 2.35 -10.07
C LYS A 98 10.53 2.45 -10.25
N PHE A 99 9.74 2.02 -9.27
CA PHE A 99 8.27 2.01 -9.34
C PHE A 99 7.64 3.27 -8.73
N LEU A 100 8.40 4.34 -8.50
CA LEU A 100 7.81 5.62 -8.10
C LEU A 100 7.14 6.28 -9.32
N GLU A 101 5.86 6.60 -9.21
CA GLU A 101 5.10 7.35 -10.19
C GLU A 101 4.80 8.74 -9.66
N ALA A 102 5.14 9.76 -10.43
CA ALA A 102 4.71 11.12 -10.16
C ALA A 102 3.26 11.29 -10.60
N GLY A 103 2.52 12.18 -9.92
CA GLY A 103 1.15 12.54 -10.29
C GLY A 103 1.06 12.99 -11.74
N GLY A 104 0.33 12.24 -12.56
CA GLY A 104 0.22 12.51 -13.99
C GLY A 104 -0.79 11.65 -14.74
N GLU A 105 -0.95 10.36 -14.40
CA GLU A 105 -1.94 9.48 -15.07
C GLU A 105 -2.45 8.41 -14.10
N SER A 106 -3.42 8.76 -13.27
CA SER A 106 -4.12 7.79 -12.42
C SER A 106 -4.98 6.86 -13.29
N HIS A 107 -4.44 5.68 -13.62
CA HIS A 107 -5.21 4.56 -14.19
C HIS A 107 -6.02 3.84 -13.09
N GLY A 108 -6.72 4.61 -12.25
CA GLY A 108 -7.68 4.10 -11.27
C GLY A 108 -9.08 4.45 -11.75
N ASN A 109 -9.93 3.45 -11.99
CA ASN A 109 -11.34 3.69 -12.25
C ASN A 109 -11.95 4.27 -10.96
N VAL A 110 -12.17 5.57 -10.90
CA VAL A 110 -12.78 6.22 -9.73
C VAL A 110 -14.30 6.13 -9.87
N ASP A 111 -14.97 5.55 -8.90
CA ASP A 111 -16.43 5.49 -8.85
C ASP A 111 -17.04 6.91 -8.69
N ARG A 112 -18.37 7.00 -8.84
CA ARG A 112 -19.10 8.29 -8.78
C ARG A 112 -18.98 9.01 -7.42
N ASN A 113 -18.44 8.36 -6.39
CA ASN A 113 -18.22 8.90 -5.06
C ASN A 113 -16.75 9.28 -4.80
N GLY A 114 -15.87 9.23 -5.80
CA GLY A 114 -14.46 9.55 -5.63
C GLY A 114 -13.64 8.41 -5.02
N ARG A 115 -14.19 7.19 -4.94
CA ARG A 115 -13.46 6.01 -4.44
C ARG A 115 -12.83 5.27 -5.61
N GLN A 116 -11.59 4.81 -5.46
CA GLN A 116 -11.03 3.85 -6.41
C GLN A 116 -11.89 2.58 -6.39
N ASP A 117 -12.38 2.17 -7.56
CA ASP A 117 -13.03 0.89 -7.81
C ASP A 117 -11.95 -0.20 -7.76
N LEU A 118 -11.87 -0.88 -6.61
CA LEU A 118 -10.87 -1.90 -6.33
C LEU A 118 -11.30 -3.22 -7.00
N GLN A 119 -11.05 -3.34 -8.30
CA GLN A 119 -11.21 -4.60 -9.04
C GLN A 119 -9.94 -5.44 -8.83
N TRP A 120 -10.06 -6.57 -8.12
CA TRP A 120 -8.95 -7.43 -7.69
C TRP A 120 -8.62 -8.58 -8.64
#